data_AF-A0AAJ0CY54-F1
#
_entry.id   AF-A0AAJ0CY54-F1
#
_cell.length_a   1.000
_cell.length_b   1.000
_cell.length_c   1.000
_cell.angle_alpha   90.00
_cell.angle_beta   90.00
_cell.angle_gamma   90.00
#
_symmetry.space_group_name_H-M   'P 1'
#
loop_
_entity.id
_entity.type
_entity.pdbx_description
1 polymer ?
#
loop_
_entity_poly.entity_id
_entity_poly.type
_entity_poly.pdbx_seq_one_letter_code
_entity_poly.pdbx_strand_id
1 'polypeptide(L)'
;MVHKATTPPDSSSSECQGLSPEQVSNAKAVAAPPRPVRRGHFKSRLGCFSCQSSTGQQGLRPNPSALNLEDLRFYHHFFTVGFPTLPLRGDKVWAQCAAMAHNDQCLAHAILGLGASHISQNCNVDYQAQALSHRVAAIKLVNEQLDNPPQNTIDADALFAAIICLLAQSSLMADSMVEYLTMTRGGNLVATTIIRDFNVSIFNNFSPEGHVRMVKEMVLEQPKDLKLIESFKSSALSLEPLCQGMNEIKYLEAMVSCIESLKESSLSGRLQVFFLPR
;
A
#
# COMPACT_ATOMS: atom_id res chain seq x y z
N MET A 1 28.88 -44.52 0.75
CA MET A 1 27.80 -45.42 0.33
C MET A 1 26.81 -44.60 -0.47
N VAL A 2 26.67 -44.97 -1.74
CA VAL A 2 25.81 -44.37 -2.77
C VAL A 2 24.44 -45.02 -2.69
N HIS A 3 23.35 -44.24 -2.74
CA HIS A 3 22.04 -44.60 -3.32
C HIS A 3 21.24 -43.30 -3.43
N LYS A 4 21.16 -42.64 -4.59
CA LYS A 4 20.44 -42.93 -5.86
C LYS A 4 18.94 -42.60 -5.78
N ALA A 5 18.59 -41.65 -6.65
CA ALA A 5 17.27 -41.09 -6.93
C ALA A 5 16.27 -42.10 -7.50
N THR A 6 14.98 -41.81 -7.33
CA THR A 6 13.86 -42.48 -8.01
C THR A 6 12.73 -41.49 -8.31
N THR A 7 12.57 -41.11 -9.58
CA THR A 7 11.33 -40.64 -10.23
C THR A 7 10.37 -41.81 -10.45
N PRO A 8 9.05 -41.58 -10.57
CA PRO A 8 8.32 -42.05 -11.78
C PRO A 8 7.08 -41.15 -12.11
N PRO A 9 6.19 -41.51 -13.07
CA PRO A 9 6.37 -41.41 -14.52
C PRO A 9 5.22 -40.64 -15.25
N ASP A 10 5.47 -40.26 -16.50
CA ASP A 10 4.47 -39.88 -17.51
C ASP A 10 3.80 -41.11 -18.13
N SER A 11 2.50 -41.00 -18.47
CA SER A 11 1.68 -41.73 -19.49
C SER A 11 0.20 -41.44 -19.15
N SER A 12 -0.78 -41.16 -20.03
CA SER A 12 -0.97 -41.41 -21.46
C SER A 12 -2.26 -40.71 -21.96
N SER A 13 -2.23 -40.20 -23.20
CA SER A 13 -3.27 -40.21 -24.25
C SER A 13 -4.78 -40.14 -23.94
N SER A 14 -5.49 -39.24 -24.62
CA SER A 14 -6.65 -39.67 -25.44
C SER A 14 -7.03 -38.63 -26.51
N GLU A 15 -7.05 -39.11 -27.75
CA GLU A 15 -7.54 -38.47 -28.97
C GLU A 15 -9.07 -38.52 -29.04
N CYS A 16 -9.70 -37.53 -29.69
CA CYS A 16 -11.01 -37.67 -30.32
C CYS A 16 -11.02 -36.93 -31.67
N GLN A 17 -10.80 -37.68 -32.76
CA GLN A 17 -11.39 -37.43 -34.09
C GLN A 17 -12.90 -37.76 -33.97
N GLY A 18 -13.87 -37.23 -34.71
CA GLY A 18 -14.00 -36.45 -35.93
C GLY A 18 -15.42 -36.76 -36.46
N LEU A 19 -16.05 -35.90 -37.27
CA LEU A 19 -17.11 -36.24 -38.25
C LEU A 19 -17.40 -34.99 -39.15
N SER A 20 -17.13 -35.11 -40.45
CA SER A 20 -17.49 -34.22 -41.58
C SER A 20 -18.89 -34.61 -42.16
N PRO A 21 -19.40 -34.19 -43.35
CA PRO A 21 -18.93 -33.20 -44.36
C PRO A 21 -20.01 -32.27 -45.03
N GLU A 22 -19.50 -31.26 -45.76
CA GLU A 22 -19.90 -30.64 -47.08
C GLU A 22 -21.39 -30.40 -47.46
N GLN A 23 -21.80 -29.28 -48.09
CA GLN A 23 -21.59 -29.00 -49.54
C GLN A 23 -21.83 -27.53 -50.00
N VAL A 24 -21.31 -27.29 -51.20
CA VAL A 24 -21.01 -26.10 -52.03
C VAL A 24 -22.19 -25.59 -52.87
N SER A 25 -22.23 -24.29 -53.24
CA SER A 25 -22.38 -23.80 -54.64
C SER A 25 -22.41 -22.27 -54.78
N ASN A 26 -22.18 -21.80 -56.00
CA ASN A 26 -21.37 -20.66 -56.43
C ASN A 26 -22.14 -19.92 -57.56
N ALA A 27 -22.04 -18.59 -57.71
CA ALA A 27 -22.38 -17.91 -58.98
C ALA A 27 -21.79 -16.48 -59.13
N LYS A 28 -21.38 -16.19 -60.38
CA LYS A 28 -20.52 -15.10 -60.87
C LYS A 28 -21.32 -13.92 -61.50
N ALA A 29 -20.65 -12.77 -61.61
CA ALA A 29 -21.07 -11.45 -62.13
C ALA A 29 -21.33 -11.34 -63.65
N VAL A 30 -21.89 -10.20 -64.13
CA VAL A 30 -21.53 -9.37 -65.33
C VAL A 30 -22.37 -8.04 -65.41
N ALA A 31 -21.90 -7.05 -66.18
CA ALA A 31 -21.98 -5.57 -66.07
C ALA A 31 -23.05 -4.78 -66.91
N ALA A 32 -23.06 -3.43 -66.72
CA ALA A 32 -24.02 -2.36 -67.13
C ALA A 32 -23.84 -1.74 -68.56
N PRO A 33 -24.73 -0.80 -69.04
CA PRO A 33 -24.51 0.70 -68.97
C PRO A 33 -25.83 1.58 -69.04
N PRO A 34 -25.86 2.91 -69.38
CA PRO A 34 -25.26 4.12 -68.78
C PRO A 34 -26.26 5.24 -68.31
N ARG A 35 -25.68 6.34 -67.77
CA ARG A 35 -26.21 7.53 -67.01
C ARG A 35 -27.25 8.47 -67.67
N PRO A 36 -27.85 9.40 -66.88
CA PRO A 36 -27.38 10.81 -66.99
C PRO A 36 -27.10 11.54 -65.65
N VAL A 37 -26.43 12.68 -65.85
CA VAL A 37 -25.67 13.56 -64.94
C VAL A 37 -26.53 14.40 -63.98
N ARG A 38 -26.12 14.55 -62.71
CA ARG A 38 -26.36 15.77 -61.92
C ARG A 38 -25.12 16.15 -61.08
N ARG A 39 -24.93 17.48 -61.02
CA ARG A 39 -23.72 18.25 -60.67
C ARG A 39 -23.21 18.01 -59.24
N GLY A 40 -21.88 18.00 -59.09
CA GLY A 40 -21.19 17.66 -57.86
C GLY A 40 -20.93 18.82 -56.89
N HIS A 41 -20.61 18.44 -55.65
CA HIS A 41 -19.77 19.21 -54.76
C HIS A 41 -18.54 18.37 -54.42
N PHE A 42 -17.40 18.72 -55.03
CA PHE A 42 -16.09 18.19 -54.69
C PHE A 42 -15.54 19.06 -53.56
N LYS A 43 -15.57 18.59 -52.30
CA LYS A 43 -14.77 19.22 -51.24
C LYS A 43 -13.31 18.83 -51.49
N SER A 44 -12.63 19.74 -52.18
CA SER A 44 -11.21 19.76 -52.51
C SER A 44 -10.32 19.37 -51.32
N ARG A 45 -9.51 18.33 -51.50
CA ARG A 45 -8.29 18.04 -50.70
C ARG A 45 -7.07 18.70 -51.36
N LEU A 46 -7.18 19.97 -51.74
CA LEU A 46 -6.04 20.77 -52.17
C LEU A 46 -6.10 22.08 -51.39
N GLY A 47 -5.08 22.27 -50.55
CA GLY A 47 -4.96 23.35 -49.60
C GLY A 47 -5.03 24.73 -50.24
N CYS A 48 -5.60 25.67 -49.50
CA CYS A 48 -5.53 27.08 -49.81
C CYS A 48 -4.07 27.53 -49.63
N PHE A 49 -3.40 27.93 -50.72
CA PHE A 49 -1.98 28.33 -50.72
C PHE A 49 -1.74 29.78 -50.26
N SER A 50 -2.71 30.46 -49.64
CA SER A 50 -2.56 31.88 -49.25
C SER A 50 -3.10 32.23 -47.87
N CYS A 51 -2.90 31.36 -46.87
CA CYS A 51 -3.05 31.73 -45.46
C CYS A 51 -1.70 31.57 -44.74
N GLN A 52 -0.68 32.34 -45.16
CA GLN A 52 0.47 32.63 -44.32
C GLN A 52 0.23 33.96 -43.59
N SER A 53 -0.31 33.87 -42.40
CA SER A 53 -0.13 34.91 -41.38
C SER A 53 -0.42 34.31 -40.01
N SER A 54 0.67 33.90 -39.34
CA SER A 54 0.84 33.96 -37.88
C SER A 54 -0.28 33.37 -37.02
N THR A 55 -0.24 32.05 -36.81
CA THR A 55 -0.63 31.48 -35.51
C THR A 55 0.22 30.23 -35.29
N GLY A 56 1.06 30.24 -34.25
CA GLY A 56 1.98 29.15 -33.95
C GLY A 56 1.25 27.83 -33.79
N GLN A 57 1.50 26.90 -34.71
CA GLN A 57 1.09 25.50 -34.56
C GLN A 57 1.94 24.87 -33.45
N GLN A 58 1.46 24.95 -32.21
CA GLN A 58 1.72 23.87 -31.28
C GLN A 58 0.97 22.66 -31.82
N GLY A 59 1.70 21.67 -32.31
CA GLY A 59 1.12 20.39 -32.68
C GLY A 59 0.27 19.87 -31.53
N LEU A 60 -0.94 19.40 -31.84
CA LEU A 60 -1.77 18.67 -30.89
C LEU A 60 -0.93 17.53 -30.31
N ARG A 61 -0.49 17.68 -29.06
CA ARG A 61 0.21 16.64 -28.33
C ARG A 61 -0.69 15.39 -28.29
N PRO A 62 -0.22 14.22 -28.73
CA PRO A 62 -1.00 13.01 -28.60
C PRO A 62 -1.14 12.65 -27.11
N ASN A 63 -2.41 12.46 -26.71
CA ASN A 63 -2.96 11.82 -25.50
C ASN A 63 -2.33 12.21 -24.13
N PRO A 64 -3.08 12.80 -23.17
CA PRO A 64 -2.66 12.71 -21.78
C PRO A 64 -2.48 11.22 -21.48
N SER A 65 -1.35 10.82 -20.88
CA SER A 65 -1.06 9.44 -20.49
C SER A 65 -2.36 8.78 -20.03
N ALA A 66 -2.88 7.82 -20.80
CA ALA A 66 -4.18 7.23 -20.51
C ALA A 66 -4.16 6.78 -19.05
N LEU A 67 -5.09 7.29 -18.25
CA LEU A 67 -5.10 7.06 -16.82
C LEU A 67 -5.13 5.55 -16.56
N ASN A 68 -4.06 5.03 -15.95
CA ASN A 68 -3.94 3.61 -15.67
C ASN A 68 -4.77 3.29 -14.42
N LEU A 69 -5.86 2.55 -14.61
CA LEU A 69 -6.75 2.16 -13.53
C LEU A 69 -6.10 1.15 -12.56
N GLU A 70 -5.10 0.38 -13.02
CA GLU A 70 -4.35 -0.52 -12.13
C GLU A 70 -3.52 0.28 -11.13
N ASP A 71 -2.84 1.34 -11.59
CA ASP A 71 -2.04 2.21 -10.71
C ASP A 71 -2.91 2.92 -9.66
N LEU A 72 -4.12 3.35 -10.04
CA LEU A 72 -5.08 3.89 -9.06
C LEU A 72 -5.45 2.85 -7.99
N ARG A 73 -5.62 1.59 -8.38
CA ARG A 73 -5.90 0.49 -7.44
C ARG A 73 -4.71 0.25 -6.52
N PHE A 74 -3.50 0.22 -7.05
CA PHE A 74 -2.27 0.02 -6.26
C PHE A 74 -2.08 1.14 -5.25
N TYR A 75 -2.24 2.39 -5.68
CA TYR A 75 -2.16 3.57 -4.83
C TYR A 75 -3.23 3.56 -3.72
N HIS A 76 -4.49 3.27 -4.06
CA HIS A 76 -5.57 3.14 -3.07
C HIS A 76 -5.26 2.05 -2.04
N HIS A 77 -4.77 0.89 -2.49
CA HIS A 77 -4.42 -0.21 -1.59
C HIS A 77 -3.28 0.16 -0.65
N PHE A 78 -2.22 0.80 -1.17
CA PHE A 78 -1.14 1.33 -0.33
C PHE A 78 -1.69 2.27 0.75
N PHE A 79 -2.51 3.26 0.37
CA PHE A 79 -3.02 4.28 1.28
C PHE A 79 -3.92 3.71 2.38
N THR A 80 -4.70 2.67 2.06
CA THR A 80 -5.69 2.12 2.99
C THR A 80 -5.14 1.03 3.90
N VAL A 81 -4.27 0.15 3.38
CA VAL A 81 -3.83 -1.05 4.11
C VAL A 81 -2.39 -1.47 3.84
N GLY A 82 -1.82 -1.11 2.68
CA GLY A 82 -0.56 -1.66 2.19
C GLY A 82 0.67 -0.79 2.45
N PHE A 83 0.58 0.23 3.29
CA PHE A 83 1.74 1.05 3.68
C PHE A 83 2.64 0.31 4.69
N PRO A 84 3.93 0.68 4.81
CA PRO A 84 4.85 0.01 5.73
C PRO A 84 4.38 0.04 7.19
N THR A 85 4.35 -1.13 7.83
CA THR A 85 3.90 -1.29 9.23
C THR A 85 4.92 -0.80 10.26
N LEU A 86 6.17 -0.64 9.84
CA LEU A 86 7.25 -0.09 10.66
C LEU A 86 7.82 1.18 10.01
N PRO A 87 8.18 2.19 10.82
CA PRO A 87 7.96 2.31 12.27
C PRO A 87 6.47 2.41 12.66
N LEU A 88 6.14 1.96 13.88
CA LEU A 88 4.76 1.91 14.40
C LEU A 88 4.07 3.28 14.36
N ARG A 89 2.73 3.29 14.28
CA ARG A 89 1.88 4.50 14.20
C ARG A 89 2.30 5.48 13.10
N GLY A 90 2.82 4.94 11.99
CA GLY A 90 3.21 5.70 10.81
C GLY A 90 2.04 6.24 9.98
N ASP A 91 0.78 5.95 10.31
CA ASP A 91 -0.41 6.22 9.46
C ASP A 91 -0.45 7.67 8.93
N LYS A 92 -0.19 8.64 9.81
CA LYS A 92 -0.16 10.07 9.44
C LYS A 92 0.98 10.40 8.48
N VAL A 93 2.16 9.83 8.73
CA VAL A 93 3.37 10.03 7.91
C VAL A 93 3.15 9.41 6.53
N TRP A 94 2.59 8.20 6.47
CA TRP A 94 2.30 7.53 5.21
C TRP A 94 1.18 8.20 4.41
N ALA A 95 0.18 8.78 5.07
CA ALA A 95 -0.82 9.60 4.41
C ALA A 95 -0.20 10.86 3.78
N GLN A 96 0.77 11.50 4.46
CA GLN A 96 1.54 12.61 3.90
C GLN A 96 2.43 12.17 2.73
N CYS A 97 3.10 11.01 2.83
CA CYS A 97 3.90 10.42 1.75
C CYS A 97 3.05 10.12 0.51
N ALA A 98 1.86 9.55 0.69
CA ALA A 98 0.92 9.35 -0.40
C ALA A 98 0.55 10.70 -1.05
N ALA A 99 0.20 11.70 -0.24
CA ALA A 99 -0.17 13.02 -0.74
C ALA A 99 0.96 13.70 -1.55
N MET A 100 2.23 13.50 -1.22
CA MET A 100 3.36 14.08 -1.98
C MET A 100 3.73 13.32 -3.26
N ALA A 101 3.27 12.06 -3.41
CA ALA A 101 3.66 11.20 -4.53
C ALA A 101 3.33 11.77 -5.91
N HIS A 102 2.33 12.65 -6.02
CA HIS A 102 2.01 13.30 -7.30
C HIS A 102 3.11 14.25 -7.82
N ASN A 103 3.98 14.74 -6.92
CA ASN A 103 5.08 15.64 -7.26
C ASN A 103 6.44 14.92 -7.33
N ASP A 104 6.54 13.67 -6.89
CA ASP A 104 7.78 12.91 -6.91
C ASP A 104 7.58 11.54 -7.58
N GLN A 105 8.18 11.37 -8.76
CA GLN A 105 8.05 10.14 -9.54
C GLN A 105 8.70 8.92 -8.86
N CYS A 106 9.80 9.13 -8.13
CA CYS A 106 10.50 8.06 -7.42
C CYS A 106 9.59 7.45 -6.36
N LEU A 107 8.99 8.29 -5.54
CA LEU A 107 8.02 7.92 -4.52
C LEU A 107 6.75 7.34 -5.12
N ALA A 108 6.22 7.92 -6.21
CA ALA A 108 5.07 7.35 -6.91
C ALA A 108 5.32 5.90 -7.33
N HIS A 109 6.44 5.62 -8.00
CA HIS A 109 6.80 4.26 -8.38
C HIS A 109 6.99 3.35 -7.16
N ALA A 110 7.64 3.81 -6.09
CA ALA A 110 7.84 3.00 -4.90
C ALA A 110 6.52 2.63 -4.20
N ILE A 111 5.58 3.58 -4.09
CA ILE A 111 4.23 3.37 -3.53
C ILE A 111 3.42 2.39 -4.37
N LEU A 112 3.42 2.58 -5.70
CA LEU A 112 2.69 1.70 -6.62
C LEU A 112 3.25 0.27 -6.61
N GLY A 113 4.57 0.13 -6.60
CA GLY A 113 5.25 -1.16 -6.50
C GLY A 113 4.91 -1.90 -5.21
N LEU A 114 4.95 -1.21 -4.07
CA LEU A 114 4.57 -1.78 -2.78
C LEU A 114 3.08 -2.16 -2.73
N GLY A 115 2.19 -1.28 -3.21
CA GLY A 115 0.76 -1.54 -3.29
C GLY A 115 0.45 -2.79 -4.13
N ALA A 116 1.06 -2.92 -5.30
CA ALA A 116 0.93 -4.09 -6.17
C ALA A 116 1.48 -5.37 -5.52
N SER A 117 2.65 -5.32 -4.85
CA SER A 117 3.19 -6.45 -4.10
C SER A 117 2.26 -6.88 -2.96
N HIS A 118 1.70 -5.93 -2.22
CA HIS A 118 0.81 -6.24 -1.11
C HIS A 118 -0.52 -6.87 -1.58
N ILE A 119 -1.11 -6.38 -2.69
CA ILE A 119 -2.28 -7.03 -3.31
C ILE A 119 -1.93 -8.45 -3.74
N SER A 120 -0.77 -8.62 -4.38
CA SER A 120 -0.34 -9.93 -4.91
C SER A 120 -0.22 -11.00 -3.84
N GLN A 121 0.19 -10.61 -2.63
CA GLN A 121 0.28 -11.53 -1.50
C GLN A 121 -1.04 -11.78 -0.77
N ASN A 122 -1.97 -10.81 -0.78
CA ASN A 122 -3.12 -10.82 0.14
C ASN A 122 -4.49 -10.94 -0.54
N CYS A 123 -4.60 -10.79 -1.86
CA CYS A 123 -5.89 -10.63 -2.55
C CYS A 123 -6.16 -11.64 -3.67
N ASN A 124 -5.44 -12.76 -3.76
CA ASN A 124 -5.59 -13.80 -4.80
C ASN A 124 -5.59 -13.26 -6.25
N VAL A 125 -4.87 -12.17 -6.51
CA VAL A 125 -4.65 -11.62 -7.86
C VAL A 125 -3.17 -11.37 -8.04
N ASP A 126 -2.57 -11.80 -9.15
CA ASP A 126 -1.14 -11.64 -9.40
C ASP A 126 -0.82 -10.33 -10.12
N TYR A 127 -0.10 -9.44 -9.44
CA TYR A 127 0.47 -8.20 -9.99
C TYR A 127 1.99 -8.14 -9.83
N GLN A 128 2.68 -9.29 -9.70
CA GLN A 128 4.13 -9.32 -9.46
C GLN A 128 4.92 -8.64 -10.58
N ALA A 129 4.50 -8.80 -11.84
CA ALA A 129 5.15 -8.14 -12.98
C ALA A 129 5.06 -6.61 -12.88
N GLN A 130 3.89 -6.07 -12.57
CA GLN A 130 3.68 -4.63 -12.33
C GLN A 130 4.50 -4.15 -11.13
N ALA A 131 4.45 -4.90 -10.02
CA ALA A 131 5.18 -4.57 -8.81
C ALA A 131 6.69 -4.45 -9.05
N LEU A 132 7.27 -5.40 -9.80
CA LEU A 132 8.68 -5.39 -10.19
C LEU A 132 9.01 -4.28 -11.19
N SER A 133 8.11 -3.98 -12.14
CA SER A 133 8.28 -2.87 -13.08
C SER A 133 8.40 -1.53 -12.35
N HIS A 134 7.47 -1.26 -11.42
CA HIS A 134 7.53 -0.06 -10.57
C HIS A 134 8.75 -0.05 -9.67
N ARG A 135 9.13 -1.20 -9.09
CA ARG A 135 10.36 -1.33 -8.27
C ARG A 135 11.61 -0.92 -9.05
N VAL A 136 11.79 -1.43 -10.26
CA VAL A 136 12.95 -1.12 -11.11
C VAL A 136 12.98 0.37 -11.47
N ALA A 137 11.82 0.96 -11.79
CA ALA A 137 11.71 2.39 -12.06
C ALA A 137 12.09 3.23 -10.83
N ALA A 138 11.57 2.88 -9.65
CA ALA A 138 11.91 3.55 -8.39
C ALA A 138 13.40 3.44 -8.07
N ILE A 139 14.02 2.26 -8.16
CA ILE A 139 15.46 2.07 -7.88
C ILE A 139 16.33 2.94 -8.82
N LYS A 140 15.98 3.03 -10.09
CA LYS A 140 16.69 3.91 -11.04
C LYS A 140 16.64 5.37 -10.59
N LEU A 141 15.44 5.87 -10.27
CA LEU A 141 15.24 7.24 -9.82
C LEU A 141 15.91 7.52 -8.46
N VAL A 142 15.88 6.55 -7.53
CA VAL A 142 16.64 6.64 -6.27
C VAL A 142 18.12 6.85 -6.56
N ASN A 143 18.72 6.01 -7.41
CA ASN A 143 20.15 6.11 -7.73
C ASN A 143 20.50 7.47 -8.36
N GLU A 144 19.66 7.98 -9.26
CA GLU A 144 19.85 9.32 -9.86
C GLU A 144 19.79 10.45 -8.82
N GLN A 145 18.88 10.34 -7.84
CA GLN A 145 18.79 11.30 -6.73
C GLN A 145 19.90 11.11 -5.68
N LEU A 146 20.52 9.93 -5.57
CA LEU A 146 21.70 9.74 -4.72
C LEU A 146 22.94 10.41 -5.32
N ASP A 147 23.08 10.39 -6.64
CA ASP A 147 24.14 11.12 -7.34
C ASP A 147 23.95 12.64 -7.23
N ASN A 148 22.70 13.10 -7.10
CA ASN A 148 22.34 14.51 -6.95
C ASN A 148 21.40 14.71 -5.73
N PRO A 149 21.96 14.71 -4.50
CA PRO A 149 21.15 14.67 -3.29
C PRO A 149 20.15 15.84 -3.18
N PRO A 150 18.93 15.59 -2.66
CA PRO A 150 17.96 16.63 -2.37
C PRO A 150 18.53 17.78 -1.55
N GLN A 151 18.15 19.01 -1.90
CA GLN A 151 18.61 20.22 -1.19
C GLN A 151 17.56 20.80 -0.24
N ASN A 152 16.29 20.44 -0.43
CA ASN A 152 15.19 20.83 0.44
C ASN A 152 14.64 19.61 1.19
N THR A 153 13.91 19.87 2.27
CA THR A 153 13.38 18.83 3.15
C THR A 153 12.27 17.99 2.51
N ILE A 154 11.48 18.56 1.61
CA ILE A 154 10.35 17.87 0.98
C ILE A 154 10.85 16.77 0.04
N ASP A 155 11.82 17.09 -0.81
CA ASP A 155 12.42 16.14 -1.74
C ASP A 155 13.24 15.09 -0.97
N ALA A 156 13.90 15.49 0.13
CA ALA A 156 14.59 14.56 1.03
C ALA A 156 13.63 13.57 1.69
N ASP A 157 12.47 14.06 2.16
CA ASP A 157 11.40 13.24 2.73
C ASP A 157 10.82 12.30 1.67
N ALA A 158 10.61 12.76 0.44
CA ALA A 158 10.08 11.92 -0.65
C ALA A 158 11.04 10.78 -1.02
N LEU A 159 12.34 11.08 -1.15
CA LEU A 159 13.37 10.08 -1.40
C LEU A 159 13.47 9.06 -0.25
N PHE A 160 13.45 9.53 1.00
CA PHE A 160 13.50 8.65 2.15
C PHE A 160 12.27 7.75 2.24
N ALA A 161 11.07 8.29 1.97
CA ALA A 161 9.83 7.53 1.85
C ALA A 161 9.94 6.43 0.79
N ALA A 162 10.48 6.74 -0.40
CA ALA A 162 10.64 5.79 -1.49
C ALA A 162 11.55 4.62 -1.10
N ILE A 163 12.65 4.90 -0.40
CA ILE A 163 13.59 3.88 0.09
C ILE A 163 12.93 2.97 1.13
N ILE A 164 12.14 3.51 2.06
CA ILE A 164 11.41 2.68 3.03
C ILE A 164 10.35 1.82 2.31
N CYS A 165 9.65 2.35 1.30
CA CYS A 165 8.72 1.56 0.49
C CYS A 165 9.43 0.42 -0.25
N LEU A 166 10.61 0.66 -0.83
CA LEU A 166 11.44 -0.39 -1.46
C LEU A 166 11.93 -1.43 -0.45
N LEU A 167 12.29 -1.02 0.75
CA LEU A 167 12.67 -1.91 1.85
C LEU A 167 11.48 -2.79 2.27
N ALA A 168 10.33 -2.18 2.50
CA ALA A 168 9.09 -2.89 2.84
C ALA A 168 8.71 -3.88 1.74
N GLN A 169 8.78 -3.48 0.47
CA GLN A 169 8.52 -4.36 -0.66
C GLN A 169 9.47 -5.56 -0.69
N SER A 170 10.75 -5.37 -0.32
CA SER A 170 11.71 -6.47 -0.22
C SER A 170 11.25 -7.53 0.77
N SER A 171 10.61 -7.13 1.88
CA SER A 171 10.06 -8.10 2.86
C SER A 171 8.87 -8.91 2.34
N LEU A 172 8.26 -8.50 1.22
CA LEU A 172 7.16 -9.18 0.54
C LEU A 172 7.64 -10.05 -0.64
N MET A 173 8.94 -10.12 -0.90
CA MET A 173 9.50 -10.92 -1.99
C MET A 173 9.97 -12.29 -1.46
N ALA A 174 9.82 -13.34 -2.28
CA ALA A 174 10.34 -14.66 -1.94
C ALA A 174 11.88 -14.66 -2.00
N ASP A 175 12.53 -15.36 -1.05
CA ASP A 175 13.98 -15.53 -0.96
C ASP A 175 14.81 -14.22 -0.96
N SER A 176 14.22 -13.13 -0.49
CA SER A 176 14.80 -11.78 -0.55
C SER A 176 15.62 -11.39 0.69
N MET A 177 15.93 -12.30 1.61
CA MET A 177 16.55 -11.95 2.89
C MET A 177 17.87 -11.19 2.74
N VAL A 178 18.72 -11.59 1.78
CA VAL A 178 19.99 -10.90 1.49
C VAL A 178 19.74 -9.50 0.93
N GLU A 179 18.76 -9.36 0.03
CA GLU A 179 18.34 -8.07 -0.52
C GLU A 179 17.79 -7.17 0.57
N TYR A 180 16.91 -7.68 1.43
CA TYR A 180 16.35 -6.98 2.58
C TYR A 180 17.45 -6.46 3.52
N LEU A 181 18.41 -7.30 3.90
CA LEU A 181 19.51 -6.90 4.80
C LEU A 181 20.43 -5.87 4.14
N THR A 182 20.71 -6.02 2.85
CA THR A 182 21.53 -5.07 2.09
C THR A 182 20.83 -3.72 1.96
N MET A 183 19.55 -3.74 1.61
CA MET A 183 18.70 -2.55 1.50
C MET A 183 18.51 -1.87 2.85
N THR A 184 18.37 -2.62 3.95
CA THR A 184 18.26 -2.04 5.30
C THR A 184 19.53 -1.26 5.67
N ARG A 185 20.71 -1.84 5.40
CA ARG A 185 21.99 -1.17 5.69
C ARG A 185 22.18 0.06 4.81
N GLY A 186 21.89 -0.05 3.51
CA GLY A 186 21.95 1.07 2.57
C GLY A 186 20.95 2.18 2.93
N GLY A 187 19.72 1.81 3.27
CA GLY A 187 18.67 2.73 3.69
C GLY A 187 19.01 3.48 4.97
N ASN A 188 19.67 2.84 5.94
CA ASN A 188 20.15 3.54 7.15
C ASN A 188 21.25 4.57 6.83
N LEU A 189 22.19 4.23 5.95
CA LEU A 189 23.20 5.19 5.49
C LEU A 189 22.51 6.41 4.85
N VAL A 190 21.57 6.15 3.93
CA VAL A 190 20.76 7.20 3.30
C VAL A 190 19.99 8.04 4.32
N ALA A 191 19.33 7.41 5.29
CA ALA A 191 18.60 8.10 6.35
C ALA A 191 19.50 9.13 7.06
N THR A 192 20.72 8.71 7.41
CA THR A 192 21.69 9.58 8.11
C THR A 192 22.32 10.65 7.23
N THR A 193 22.39 10.47 5.92
CA THR A 193 23.03 11.43 5.00
C THR A 193 22.04 12.39 4.35
N ILE A 194 20.80 11.94 4.08
CA ILE A 194 19.78 12.70 3.35
C ILE A 194 18.87 13.45 4.33
N ILE A 195 18.39 12.80 5.39
CA ILE A 195 17.64 13.47 6.45
C ILE A 195 18.61 14.08 7.46
N ARG A 196 19.10 15.29 7.17
CA ARG A 196 20.09 15.99 7.99
C ARG A 196 19.56 16.40 9.37
N ASP A 197 18.28 16.71 9.46
CA ASP A 197 17.60 17.04 10.71
C ASP A 197 16.19 16.45 10.71
N PHE A 198 15.99 15.41 11.51
CA PHE A 198 14.70 14.77 11.64
C PHE A 198 13.64 15.70 12.24
N ASN A 199 13.99 16.74 13.00
CA ASN A 199 13.01 17.60 13.68
C ASN A 199 12.15 18.41 12.70
N VAL A 200 12.69 18.74 11.53
CA VAL A 200 11.99 19.48 10.47
C VAL A 200 11.38 18.56 9.41
N SER A 201 11.64 17.25 9.49
CA SER A 201 11.12 16.23 8.59
C SER A 201 9.75 15.72 9.04
N ILE A 202 8.93 15.25 8.10
CA ILE A 202 7.71 14.50 8.44
C ILE A 202 8.02 13.20 9.19
N PHE A 203 9.24 12.70 9.08
CA PHE A 203 9.75 11.50 9.74
C PHE A 203 10.31 11.77 11.14
N ASN A 204 10.06 12.92 11.76
CA ASN A 204 10.55 13.24 13.11
C ASN A 204 10.27 12.13 14.15
N ASN A 205 9.11 11.48 14.07
CA ASN A 205 8.72 10.39 14.97
C ASN A 205 9.42 9.06 14.68
N PHE A 206 10.13 8.95 13.55
CA PHE A 206 10.89 7.76 13.16
C PHE A 206 12.37 7.87 13.59
N SER A 207 12.80 9.03 14.09
CA SER A 207 14.08 9.15 14.81
C SER A 207 14.10 8.26 16.05
N PRO A 208 15.28 7.85 16.57
CA PRO A 208 15.37 7.10 17.82
C PRO A 208 14.63 7.80 18.98
N GLU A 209 14.78 9.11 19.12
CA GLU A 209 14.15 9.92 20.16
C GLU A 209 12.62 10.02 19.96
N GLY A 210 12.19 10.19 18.70
CA GLY A 210 10.78 10.16 18.30
C GLY A 210 10.13 8.81 18.60
N HIS A 211 10.82 7.72 18.29
CA HIS A 211 10.37 6.37 18.54
C HIS A 211 10.22 6.09 20.04
N VAL A 212 11.22 6.45 20.85
CA VAL A 212 11.16 6.32 22.31
C VAL A 212 9.99 7.13 22.88
N ARG A 213 9.77 8.35 22.39
CA ARG A 213 8.63 9.20 22.80
C ARG A 213 7.29 8.54 22.48
N MET A 214 7.15 8.01 21.27
CA MET A 214 5.93 7.33 20.82
C MET A 214 5.66 6.04 21.62
N VAL A 215 6.67 5.21 21.85
CA VAL A 215 6.53 4.00 22.67
C VAL A 215 6.19 4.38 24.10
N LYS A 216 6.82 5.43 24.64
CA LYS A 216 6.50 5.96 25.96
C LYS A 216 5.04 6.40 26.05
N GLU A 217 4.52 7.13 25.06
CA GLU A 217 3.09 7.48 25.01
C GLU A 217 2.15 6.26 24.92
N MET A 218 2.59 5.17 24.29
CA MET A 218 1.81 3.93 24.21
C MET A 218 1.78 3.15 25.53
N VAL A 219 2.90 3.14 26.25
CA VAL A 219 3.09 2.32 27.46
C VAL A 219 2.72 3.09 28.72
N LEU A 220 2.79 4.42 28.71
CA LEU A 220 2.40 5.23 29.86
C LEU A 220 0.92 5.04 30.15
N GLU A 221 0.62 4.68 31.39
CA GLU A 221 -0.74 4.72 31.89
C GLU A 221 -1.26 6.16 31.82
N GLN A 222 -2.48 6.32 31.29
CA GLN A 222 -3.16 7.61 31.32
C GLN A 222 -3.27 8.08 32.78
N PRO A 223 -3.13 9.39 33.05
CA PRO A 223 -3.28 9.91 34.40
C PRO A 223 -4.63 9.50 34.97
N LYS A 224 -4.60 8.85 36.14
CA LYS A 224 -5.79 8.35 36.83
C LYS A 224 -6.32 9.41 37.78
N ASP A 225 -7.62 9.67 37.70
CA ASP A 225 -8.29 10.40 38.77
C ASP A 225 -8.58 9.44 39.93
N LEU A 226 -7.71 9.43 40.92
CA LEU A 226 -7.86 8.58 42.11
C LEU A 226 -9.16 8.90 42.87
N LYS A 227 -9.65 10.15 42.84
CA LYS A 227 -10.91 10.52 43.51
C LYS A 227 -12.10 9.89 42.80
N LEU A 228 -12.08 9.86 41.48
CA LEU A 228 -13.10 9.18 40.68
C LEU A 228 -13.09 7.66 40.95
N ILE A 229 -11.90 7.05 41.04
CA ILE A 229 -11.76 5.62 41.36
C ILE A 229 -12.32 5.31 42.76
N GLU A 230 -12.02 6.14 43.77
CA GLU A 230 -12.56 5.96 45.12
C GLU A 230 -14.07 6.18 45.18
N SER A 231 -14.57 7.18 44.46
CA SER A 231 -16.01 7.44 44.35
C SER A 231 -16.72 6.25 43.70
N PHE A 232 -16.14 5.68 42.64
CA PHE A 232 -16.67 4.48 42.00
C PHE A 232 -16.66 3.26 42.93
N LYS A 233 -15.58 3.06 43.69
CA LYS A 233 -15.51 2.02 44.74
C LYS A 233 -16.63 2.21 45.77
N SER A 234 -16.83 3.44 46.27
CA SER A 234 -17.88 3.75 47.23
C SER A 234 -19.28 3.48 46.67
N SER A 235 -19.52 3.79 45.39
CA SER A 235 -20.78 3.45 44.71
C SER A 235 -20.98 1.95 44.57
N ALA A 236 -19.95 1.19 44.21
CA ALA A 236 -20.02 -0.27 44.12
C ALA A 236 -20.37 -0.88 45.50
N LEU A 237 -19.69 -0.46 46.57
CA LEU A 237 -19.97 -0.92 47.93
C LEU A 237 -21.40 -0.61 48.41
N SER A 238 -22.05 0.44 47.88
CA SER A 238 -23.45 0.73 48.24
C SER A 238 -24.45 -0.34 47.79
N LEU A 239 -24.04 -1.26 46.90
CA LEU A 239 -24.83 -2.41 46.47
C LEU A 239 -24.78 -3.59 47.44
N GLU A 240 -23.83 -3.59 48.40
CA GLU A 240 -23.65 -4.67 49.38
C GLU A 240 -24.97 -5.09 50.08
N PRO A 241 -25.85 -4.17 50.53
CA PRO A 241 -27.10 -4.55 51.18
C PRO A 241 -28.12 -5.25 50.27
N LEU A 242 -27.95 -5.15 48.94
CA LEU A 242 -28.84 -5.74 47.94
C LEU A 242 -28.37 -7.15 47.52
N CYS A 243 -27.11 -7.50 47.78
CA CYS A 243 -26.53 -8.80 47.45
C CYS A 243 -26.88 -9.83 48.52
N GLN A 244 -27.92 -10.64 48.28
CA GLN A 244 -28.39 -11.67 49.22
C GLN A 244 -27.94 -13.08 48.80
N GLY A 245 -27.70 -13.27 47.49
CA GLY A 245 -27.22 -14.53 46.93
C GLY A 245 -25.69 -14.66 46.99
N MET A 246 -25.20 -15.89 47.19
CA MET A 246 -23.76 -16.17 47.23
C MET A 246 -23.01 -15.73 45.96
N ASN A 247 -23.65 -15.80 44.79
CA ASN A 247 -23.05 -15.35 43.54
C ASN A 247 -23.04 -13.82 43.41
N GLU A 248 -24.03 -13.13 43.98
CA GLU A 248 -24.12 -11.68 43.98
C GLU A 248 -23.02 -11.07 44.85
N ILE A 249 -22.79 -11.68 46.02
CA ILE A 249 -21.70 -11.29 46.94
C ILE A 249 -20.34 -11.49 46.26
N LYS A 250 -20.08 -12.68 45.68
CA LYS A 250 -18.82 -12.94 44.95
C LYS A 250 -18.60 -11.99 43.78
N TYR A 251 -19.68 -11.65 43.06
CA TYR A 251 -19.59 -10.71 41.94
C TYR A 251 -19.25 -9.29 42.43
N LEU A 252 -19.86 -8.85 43.54
CA LEU A 252 -19.55 -7.57 44.15
C LEU A 252 -18.09 -7.51 44.64
N GLU A 253 -17.62 -8.54 45.34
CA GLU A 253 -16.22 -8.64 45.80
C GLU A 253 -15.23 -8.54 44.64
N ALA A 254 -15.49 -9.25 43.55
CA ALA A 254 -14.63 -9.19 42.37
C ALA A 254 -14.68 -7.81 41.70
N MET A 255 -15.85 -7.18 41.62
CA MET A 255 -15.99 -5.82 41.10
C MET A 255 -15.18 -4.82 41.93
N VAL A 256 -15.26 -4.88 43.26
CA VAL A 256 -14.49 -4.02 44.17
C VAL A 256 -12.99 -4.27 44.00
N SER A 257 -12.56 -5.53 43.95
CA SER A 257 -11.16 -5.90 43.72
C SER A 257 -10.63 -5.32 42.42
N CYS A 258 -11.44 -5.38 41.33
CA CYS A 258 -11.06 -4.80 40.03
C CYS A 258 -10.86 -3.28 40.15
N ILE A 259 -11.75 -2.59 40.87
CA ILE A 259 -11.68 -1.14 41.07
C ILE A 259 -10.45 -0.76 41.90
N GLU A 260 -10.08 -1.56 42.90
CA GLU A 260 -8.86 -1.34 43.67
C GLU A 260 -7.61 -1.54 42.82
N SER A 261 -7.58 -2.61 42.02
CA SER A 261 -6.48 -2.92 41.10
C SER A 261 -6.26 -1.84 40.04
N LEU A 262 -7.31 -1.09 39.67
CA LEU A 262 -7.17 0.08 38.78
C LEU A 262 -6.26 1.17 39.36
N LYS A 263 -6.14 1.30 40.69
CA LYS A 263 -5.23 2.29 41.31
C LYS A 263 -3.78 2.00 40.95
N GLU A 264 -3.40 0.73 40.93
CA GLU A 264 -2.07 0.26 40.58
C GLU A 264 -1.85 0.26 39.07
N SER A 265 -2.71 -0.44 38.33
CA SER A 265 -2.62 -0.50 36.87
C SER A 265 -3.97 -0.79 36.20
N SER A 266 -4.21 -0.12 35.08
CA SER A 266 -5.30 -0.42 34.15
C SER A 266 -5.30 -1.88 33.67
N LEU A 267 -4.13 -2.52 33.53
CA LEU A 267 -3.99 -3.93 33.19
C LEU A 267 -4.41 -4.85 34.34
N SER A 268 -4.04 -4.50 35.57
CA SER A 268 -4.35 -5.29 36.77
C SER A 268 -5.86 -5.38 37.00
N GLY A 269 -6.57 -4.24 36.87
CA GLY A 269 -8.04 -4.22 36.92
C GLY A 269 -8.71 -5.05 35.83
N ARG A 270 -8.15 -5.08 34.61
CA ARG A 270 -8.70 -5.89 33.50
C ARG A 270 -8.60 -7.39 33.76
N LEU A 271 -7.48 -7.87 34.29
CA LEU A 271 -7.28 -9.31 34.52
C LEU A 271 -8.24 -9.88 35.55
N GLN A 272 -8.60 -9.11 36.58
CA GLN A 272 -9.53 -9.58 37.61
C GLN A 272 -10.98 -9.73 37.11
N VAL A 273 -11.41 -8.94 36.11
CA VAL A 273 -12.74 -9.09 35.48
C VAL A 273 -12.85 -10.42 34.70
N PHE A 274 -11.76 -10.84 34.04
CA PHE A 274 -11.76 -12.01 33.16
C PHE A 274 -11.44 -13.33 33.88
N PHE A 275 -10.78 -13.29 35.03
CA PHE A 275 -10.39 -14.47 35.82
C PHE A 275 -11.17 -14.60 37.13
N LEU A 276 -12.45 -14.25 37.11
CA LEU A 276 -13.38 -14.62 38.18
C LEU A 276 -13.36 -16.16 38.33
N PRO A 277 -12.96 -16.73 39.48
CA PRO A 277 -13.00 -18.17 39.68
C PRO A 277 -14.46 -18.63 39.56
N ARG A 278 -14.71 -19.57 38.63
CA ARG A 278 -16.02 -20.20 38.45
C ARG A 278 -16.45 -20.95 39.70
#